data_AF-A0A0K0CW74-F1
#
_entry.id   AF-A0A0K0CW74-F1
#
_cell.length_a   1.000
_cell.length_b   1.000
_cell.length_c   1.000
_cell.angle_alpha   90.00
_cell.angle_beta   90.00
_cell.angle_gamma   90.00
#
_symmetry.space_group_name_H-M   'P 1'
#
loop_
_entity.id
_entity.type
_entity.pdbx_description
1 polymer ?
#
loop_
_entity_poly.entity_id
_entity_poly.type
_entity_poly.pdbx_seq_one_letter_code
_entity_poly.pdbx_strand_id
1 'polypeptide(L)'
;MRTLEGDNTGVKIDDRQLYHLRFAVDTVFITQDISQAERMLADFDKACGKIGLRLNLKKTMFMKNGLVSHAPFALNGRNISECSSYV
;
A
#
# COMPACT_ATOMS: atom_id res chain seq x y z
N MET A 1 13.78 -22.09 18.97
CA MET A 1 12.78 -21.02 19.02
C MET A 1 13.50 -19.77 19.54
N ARG A 2 13.76 -18.77 18.69
CA ARG A 2 14.39 -17.51 19.09
C ARG A 2 13.44 -16.38 18.71
N THR A 3 12.96 -15.69 19.72
CA THR A 3 12.17 -14.46 19.70
C THR A 3 13.07 -13.33 19.19
N LEU A 4 12.63 -12.62 18.15
CA LEU A 4 13.23 -11.36 17.73
C LEU A 4 12.19 -10.29 18.07
N GLU A 5 12.49 -9.53 19.13
CA GLU A 5 11.70 -8.38 19.58
C GLU A 5 11.63 -7.35 18.45
N GLY A 6 10.41 -7.05 18.03
CA GLY A 6 10.11 -6.16 16.91
C GLY A 6 9.74 -4.75 17.35
N ASP A 7 10.12 -4.33 18.55
CA ASP A 7 9.50 -3.18 19.22
C ASP A 7 9.77 -1.81 18.55
N ASN A 8 10.62 -1.74 17.51
CA ASN A 8 10.93 -0.48 16.81
C ASN A 8 11.01 -0.55 15.27
N THR A 9 10.55 -1.64 14.63
CA THR A 9 10.81 -1.89 13.19
C THR A 9 9.55 -2.03 12.33
N GLY A 10 8.45 -1.38 12.71
CA GLY A 10 7.16 -1.44 12.00
C GLY A 10 6.85 -0.20 11.15
N VAL A 11 6.18 -0.39 10.01
CA VAL A 11 5.63 0.71 9.19
C VAL A 11 4.49 1.39 9.96
N LYS A 12 4.53 2.72 10.14
CA LYS A 12 3.46 3.48 10.80
C LYS A 12 2.53 4.14 9.78
N ILE A 13 1.23 3.84 9.87
CA ILE A 13 0.17 4.50 9.11
C ILE A 13 -0.85 5.00 10.13
N ASP A 14 -1.17 6.30 10.12
CA ASP A 14 -2.04 6.97 11.11
C ASP A 14 -1.66 6.66 12.58
N ASP A 15 -0.39 6.89 12.92
CA ASP A 15 0.22 6.65 14.24
C ASP A 15 0.20 5.20 14.77
N ARG A 16 -0.35 4.24 14.01
CA ARG A 16 -0.33 2.81 14.36
C ARG A 16 0.86 2.11 13.74
N GLN A 17 1.66 1.45 14.58
CA GLN A 17 2.89 0.76 14.19
C GLN A 17 2.59 -0.68 13.76
N LEU A 18 2.89 -1.02 12.51
CA LEU A 18 2.66 -2.35 11.92
C LEU A 18 3.83 -3.28 12.28
N TYR A 19 3.66 -4.06 13.34
CA TYR A 19 4.72 -4.91 13.90
C TYR A 19 4.86 -6.30 13.26
N HIS A 20 3.96 -6.67 12.34
CA HIS A 20 3.90 -8.02 11.79
C HIS A 20 3.58 -8.01 10.30
N LEU A 21 4.48 -7.47 9.49
CA LEU A 21 4.52 -7.78 8.06
C LEU A 21 5.04 -9.22 7.88
N ARG A 22 4.23 -10.20 8.32
CA ARG A 22 4.49 -11.62 8.00
C ARG A 22 4.47 -11.72 6.49
N PHE A 23 5.48 -12.39 5.94
CA PHE A 23 5.72 -12.86 4.56
C PHE A 23 4.48 -13.20 3.70
N ALA A 24 3.58 -12.25 3.50
CA ALA A 24 2.42 -12.24 2.64
C ALA A 24 2.43 -10.87 1.96
N VAL A 25 2.65 -10.89 0.65
CA VAL A 25 2.91 -9.73 -0.22
C VAL A 25 1.58 -9.09 -0.67
N ASP A 26 0.63 -8.96 0.25
CA ASP A 26 -0.68 -8.36 -0.02
C ASP A 26 -1.00 -7.33 1.08
N THR A 27 -0.89 -6.05 0.71
CA THR A 27 -1.22 -4.92 1.59
C THR A 27 -2.37 -4.15 0.98
N VAL A 28 -3.42 -3.92 1.78
CA VAL A 28 -4.63 -3.20 1.35
C VAL A 28 -4.64 -1.83 2.02
N PHE A 29 -4.84 -0.78 1.22
CA PHE A 29 -5.07 0.58 1.68
C PHE A 29 -6.53 0.95 1.45
N ILE A 30 -7.15 1.63 2.41
CA ILE A 30 -8.51 2.16 2.28
C ILE A 30 -8.43 3.66 2.51
N THR A 31 -8.87 4.43 1.53
CA THR A 31 -8.86 5.91 1.57
C THR A 31 -10.19 6.46 1.11
N GLN A 32 -10.46 7.73 1.40
CA GLN A 32 -11.67 8.41 0.98
C GLN A 32 -11.55 9.03 -0.41
N ASP A 33 -10.32 9.28 -0.87
CA ASP A 33 -10.04 9.85 -2.18
C ASP A 33 -8.78 9.26 -2.83
N ILE A 34 -8.70 9.41 -4.16
CA ILE A 34 -7.62 8.89 -5.00
C ILE A 34 -6.30 9.61 -4.71
N SER A 35 -6.31 10.92 -4.49
CA SER A 35 -5.09 11.68 -4.24
C SER A 35 -4.43 11.29 -2.91
N GLN A 36 -5.21 10.97 -1.88
CA GLN A 36 -4.71 10.43 -0.63
C GLN A 36 -4.12 9.03 -0.84
N ALA A 37 -4.80 8.17 -1.62
CA ALA A 37 -4.26 6.85 -1.97
C ALA A 37 -2.92 6.96 -2.70
N GLU A 38 -2.76 7.90 -3.63
CA GLU A 38 -1.51 8.07 -4.39
C GLU A 38 -0.36 8.47 -3.48
N ARG A 39 -0.60 9.40 -2.55
CA ARG A 39 0.39 9.83 -1.56
C ARG A 39 0.77 8.69 -0.63
N MET A 40 -0.20 7.97 -0.08
CA MET A 40 0.04 6.83 0.81
C MET A 40 0.85 5.74 0.11
N LEU A 41 0.51 5.43 -1.15
CA LEU A 41 1.23 4.42 -1.92
C LEU A 41 2.65 4.88 -2.27
N ALA A 42 2.86 6.17 -2.53
CA ALA A 42 4.20 6.74 -2.76
C ALA A 42 5.08 6.70 -1.50
N ASP A 43 4.51 7.04 -0.35
CA ASP A 43 5.20 6.96 0.93
C ASP A 43 5.53 5.50 1.28
N PHE A 44 4.60 4.57 0.99
CA PHE A 44 4.83 3.15 1.16
C PHE A 44 5.94 2.61 0.24
N ASP A 45 5.92 2.93 -1.06
CA ASP A 45 6.98 2.54 -2.01
C ASP A 45 8.34 3.06 -1.56
N LYS A 46 8.39 4.32 -1.10
CA LYS A 46 9.59 4.94 -0.55
C LYS A 46 10.08 4.23 0.72
N ALA A 47 9.17 3.84 1.62
CA ALA A 47 9.51 3.09 2.82
C ALA A 47 10.01 1.68 2.49
N CYS A 48 9.36 0.98 1.57
CA CYS A 48 9.81 -0.31 1.03
C CYS A 48 11.24 -0.21 0.46
N GLY A 49 11.52 0.83 -0.32
CA GLY A 49 12.84 1.07 -0.91
C GLY A 49 13.96 1.18 0.13
N LYS A 50 13.68 1.76 1.31
CA LYS A 50 14.66 1.87 2.41
C LYS A 50 15.10 0.53 3.00
N ILE A 51 14.25 -0.50 2.89
CA ILE A 51 14.53 -1.86 3.39
C ILE A 51 14.81 -2.85 2.24
N GLY A 52 15.08 -2.35 1.03
CA GLY A 52 15.40 -3.18 -0.14
C GLY A 52 14.21 -3.89 -0.78
N LEU A 53 12.98 -3.51 -0.43
CA LEU A 53 11.76 -4.01 -1.06
C LEU A 53 11.30 -3.07 -2.18
N ARG A 54 10.52 -3.61 -3.12
CA ARG A 54 9.94 -2.84 -4.22
C ARG A 54 8.52 -3.28 -4.49
N LEU A 55 7.62 -2.32 -4.72
CA LEU A 55 6.26 -2.61 -5.15
C LEU A 55 6.24 -3.23 -6.55
N ASN A 56 5.41 -4.26 -6.71
CA ASN A 56 5.07 -4.80 -8.03
C ASN A 56 3.78 -4.15 -8.53
N LEU A 57 3.92 -2.99 -9.20
CA LEU A 57 2.78 -2.23 -9.72
C LEU A 57 1.89 -3.01 -10.70
N LYS A 58 2.41 -4.06 -11.35
CA LYS A 58 1.60 -4.92 -12.23
C LYS A 58 0.63 -5.82 -11.44
N LYS A 59 0.92 -6.07 -10.17
CA LYS A 59 0.07 -6.84 -9.25
C LYS A 59 -0.72 -5.94 -8.29
N THR A 60 -0.31 -4.69 -8.13
CA THR A 60 -1.07 -3.69 -7.39
C THR A 60 -2.34 -3.37 -8.16
N MET A 61 -3.48 -3.53 -7.49
CA MET A 61 -4.79 -3.17 -8.02
C MET A 61 -5.47 -2.24 -7.03
N PHE A 62 -6.39 -1.42 -7.53
CA PHE A 62 -7.27 -0.64 -6.69
C PHE A 62 -8.73 -0.95 -7.00
N MET A 63 -9.60 -0.66 -6.05
CA MET A 63 -11.05 -0.74 -6.21
C MET A 63 -11.62 0.60 -5.75
N LYS A 64 -12.66 1.07 -6.43
CA LYS A 64 -13.39 2.27 -6.03
C LYS A 64 -14.88 2.02 -6.02
N ASN A 65 -15.60 2.70 -5.13
CA ASN A 65 -17.06 2.69 -5.15
C ASN A 65 -17.58 3.62 -6.26
N GLY A 66 -18.85 3.46 -6.66
CA GLY A 66 -19.53 4.29 -7.67
C GLY A 66 -19.64 5.77 -7.31
N LEU A 67 -19.35 6.15 -6.06
CA LEU A 67 -19.28 7.54 -5.62
C LEU A 67 -17.97 8.24 -6.01
N VAL A 68 -16.91 7.49 -6.28
CA VAL A 68 -15.61 8.05 -6.65
C VAL A 68 -15.61 8.37 -8.14
N SER A 69 -15.31 9.63 -8.46
CA SER A 69 -15.23 10.10 -9.84
C SER A 69 -14.23 9.27 -10.66
N HIS A 70 -14.45 9.19 -11.97
CA HIS A 70 -13.56 8.46 -12.85
C HIS A 70 -12.27 9.26 -13.07
N ALA A 71 -11.36 9.15 -12.12
CA ALA A 71 -10.01 9.69 -12.22
C ALA A 71 -9.00 8.54 -12.34
N PRO A 72 -7.95 8.69 -13.17
CA PRO A 72 -6.84 7.75 -13.19
C PRO A 72 -6.19 7.64 -11.81
N PHE A 73 -5.78 6.44 -11.42
CA PHE A 73 -4.95 6.21 -10.24
C PHE A 73 -3.55 5.82 -10.70
N ALA A 74 -2.53 6.60 -10.34
CA ALA A 74 -1.17 6.38 -10.80
C ALA A 74 -0.13 6.59 -9.69
N LEU A 75 0.93 5.77 -9.73
CA LEU A 75 2.11 5.98 -8.92
C LEU A 75 3.30 6.34 -9.80
N ASN A 76 3.90 7.51 -9.56
CA ASN A 76 5.06 8.00 -10.32
C ASN A 76 4.81 8.00 -11.84
N GLY A 77 3.60 8.41 -12.26
CA GLY A 77 3.18 8.40 -13.67
C GLY A 77 2.87 7.03 -14.27
N ARG A 78 2.89 5.95 -13.48
CA ARG A 78 2.47 4.61 -13.90
C ARG A 78 1.07 4.31 -13.37
N ASN A 79 0.14 4.06 -14.29
CA ASN A 79 -1.24 3.70 -13.95
C ASN A 79 -1.29 2.37 -13.20
N ILE A 80 -2.19 2.30 -12.23
CA ILE A 80 -2.52 1.11 -11.45
C ILE A 80 -3.83 0.58 -11.98
N SER A 81 -3.95 -0.74 -12.14
CA SER A 81 -5.15 -1.35 -12.70
C SER A 81 -6.30 -1.32 -11.70
N GLU A 82 -7.48 -0.94 -12.18
CA GLU A 82 -8.73 -1.07 -11.44
C GLU A 82 -9.21 -2.52 -11.50
N CYS A 83 -9.71 -3.04 -10.37
CA CYS A 83 -10.38 -4.33 -10.29
C CYS A 83 -11.78 -4.15 -9.70
N SER A 84 -12.74 -4.98 -10.11
CA SER A 84 -14.12 -4.91 -9.64
C SER A 84 -14.40 -5.77 -8.40
N SER A 85 -13.55 -6.76 -8.10
CA SER A 85 -13.78 -7.72 -7.01
C SER A 85 -12.48 -8.28 -6.42
N TYR A 86 -12.47 -8.49 -5.11
CA TYR A 86 -11.42 -9.23 -4.40
C TYR A 86 -11.94 -10.66 -4.20
N VAL A 87 -11.27 -11.66 -4.78
CA VAL A 87 -11.65 -13.09 -4.72
C VAL A 87 -10.63 -13.84 -3.88
#